data_AF-A0A5C4SB57-F1
#
_entry.id   AF-A0A5C4SB57-F1
#
_cell.length_a   1.000
_cell.length_b   1.000
_cell.length_c   1.000
_cell.angle_alpha   90.00
_cell.angle_beta   90.00
_cell.angle_gamma   90.00
#
_symmetry.space_group_name_H-M   'P 1'
#
loop_
_entity.id
_entity.type
_entity.pdbx_description
1 polymer ?
#
loop_
_entity_poly.entity_id
_entity_poly.type
_entity_poly.pdbx_seq_one_letter_code
_entity_poly.pdbx_strand_id
1 'polypeptide(L)'
;MQIAKFMDPRRVVARPETDDKPISGGISSVLGRGYPAQLANMNVDHLLIAASAQEVRQMADRWGIPVAIVERRSRALANHAAHLIADRKG
;
A
#
# COMPACT_ATOMS: atom_id res chain seq x y z
N MET A 1 1.19 -30.72 54.37
CA MET A 1 1.95 -29.65 53.68
C MET A 1 0.96 -28.93 52.76
N GLN A 2 0.52 -27.69 53.03
CA GLN A 2 1.19 -26.43 52.63
C GLN A 2 1.60 -26.47 51.14
N ILE A 3 1.17 -25.61 50.20
CA ILE A 3 0.81 -24.18 50.20
C ILE A 3 0.01 -23.87 48.92
N ALA A 4 -1.01 -23.02 49.03
CA ALA A 4 -1.63 -22.33 47.90
C ALA A 4 -0.65 -21.34 47.25
N LYS A 5 -0.59 -21.26 45.92
CA LYS A 5 -0.09 -20.04 45.25
C LYS A 5 -0.64 -19.93 43.81
N PHE A 6 -1.68 -19.11 43.69
CA PHE A 6 -1.88 -18.11 42.64
C PHE A 6 -1.05 -18.32 41.35
N MET A 7 -1.68 -18.84 40.30
CA MET A 7 -1.23 -18.58 38.94
C MET A 7 -1.90 -17.29 38.47
N ASP A 8 -1.07 -16.24 38.48
CA ASP A 8 -1.25 -14.88 38.01
C ASP A 8 -1.71 -14.81 36.54
N PRO A 9 -2.78 -14.07 36.18
CA PRO A 9 -3.21 -13.90 34.79
C PRO A 9 -2.26 -13.02 33.93
N ARG A 10 -1.13 -12.53 34.48
CA ARG A 10 -0.26 -11.54 33.79
C ARG A 10 0.80 -12.10 32.85
N ARG A 11 0.76 -13.36 32.43
CA ARG A 11 1.75 -13.90 31.47
C ARG A 11 1.19 -14.99 30.56
N VAL A 12 0.14 -14.66 29.80
CA VAL A 12 -0.08 -15.38 28.54
C VAL A 12 0.98 -14.90 27.57
N VAL A 13 2.06 -15.68 27.44
CA VAL A 13 3.03 -15.51 26.35
C VAL A 13 2.27 -15.81 25.07
N ALA A 14 1.84 -14.76 24.36
CA ALA A 14 1.35 -14.90 23.01
C ALA A 14 2.48 -15.53 22.17
N ARG A 15 2.32 -16.80 21.80
CA ARG A 15 3.23 -17.46 20.86
C ARG A 15 3.11 -16.73 19.51
N PRO A 16 4.21 -16.30 18.89
CA PRO A 16 4.20 -15.76 17.53
C PRO A 16 4.12 -16.93 16.56
N GLU A 17 3.00 -17.65 16.54
CA GLU A 17 2.76 -18.77 15.62
C GLU A 17 1.42 -18.54 14.89
N THR A 18 1.28 -17.39 14.24
CA THR A 18 0.24 -17.16 13.23
C THR A 18 0.82 -16.64 11.93
N ASP A 19 2.03 -17.09 11.58
CA ASP A 19 2.76 -16.66 10.38
C ASP A 19 2.36 -17.42 9.10
N ASP A 20 1.38 -18.34 9.16
CA ASP A 20 0.98 -19.13 7.99
C ASP A 20 -0.52 -19.36 7.92
N LYS A 21 -1.31 -18.29 8.06
CA LYS A 21 -2.66 -18.30 7.49
C LYS A 21 -2.64 -17.40 6.26
N PRO A 22 -2.82 -17.94 5.03
CA PRO A 22 -3.07 -17.07 3.89
C PRO A 22 -4.32 -16.27 4.25
N ILE A 23 -4.19 -14.94 4.32
CA ILE A 23 -5.31 -14.03 4.53
C ILE A 23 -6.25 -14.30 3.35
N SER A 24 -7.29 -15.10 3.57
CA SER A 24 -8.19 -15.64 2.55
C SER A 24 -9.16 -14.62 1.95
N GLY A 25 -8.78 -13.33 1.93
CA GLY A 25 -9.40 -12.37 1.05
C GLY A 25 -8.68 -12.48 -0.28
N GLY A 26 -9.31 -13.06 -1.30
CA GLY A 26 -8.71 -13.29 -2.63
C GLY A 26 -8.02 -12.05 -3.22
N ILE A 27 -7.36 -12.20 -4.36
CA ILE A 27 -6.51 -11.16 -5.00
C ILE A 27 -7.16 -9.76 -4.97
N SER A 28 -8.47 -9.64 -5.18
CA SER A 28 -9.21 -8.37 -5.06
C SER A 28 -9.22 -7.73 -3.67
N SER A 29 -9.23 -8.49 -2.57
CA SER A 29 -9.12 -7.97 -1.19
C SER A 29 -7.70 -7.53 -0.85
N VAL A 30 -6.69 -8.18 -1.43
CA VAL A 30 -5.27 -7.76 -1.30
C VAL A 30 -5.04 -6.49 -2.13
N LEU A 31 -5.57 -6.45 -3.36
CA LEU A 31 -5.49 -5.29 -4.23
C LEU A 31 -6.28 -4.10 -3.68
N GLY A 32 -7.47 -4.33 -3.11
CA GLY A 32 -8.32 -3.28 -2.53
C GLY A 32 -7.80 -2.68 -1.22
N ARG A 33 -6.86 -3.35 -0.56
CA ARG A 33 -6.17 -2.85 0.66
C ARG A 33 -4.74 -2.37 0.39
N GLY A 34 -4.23 -2.57 -0.82
CA GLY A 34 -2.86 -2.22 -1.18
C GLY A 34 -2.69 -0.73 -1.52
N TYR A 35 -1.44 -0.28 -1.47
CA TYR A 35 -1.06 1.09 -1.86
C TYR A 35 -1.61 1.55 -3.24
N PRO A 36 -1.74 0.70 -4.28
CA PRO A 36 -2.37 1.12 -5.53
C PRO A 36 -3.85 1.50 -5.39
N ALA A 37 -4.63 0.76 -4.60
CA ALA A 37 -6.03 1.11 -4.33
C ALA A 37 -6.13 2.35 -3.45
N GLN A 38 -5.21 2.52 -2.49
CA GLN A 38 -5.12 3.74 -1.70
C GLN A 38 -4.90 4.97 -2.61
N LEU A 39 -3.95 4.91 -3.54
CA LEU A 39 -3.71 5.98 -4.51
C LEU A 39 -4.94 6.29 -5.37
N ALA A 40 -5.65 5.25 -5.84
CA ALA A 40 -6.88 5.40 -6.61
C ALA A 40 -7.97 6.10 -5.79
N ASN A 41 -8.18 5.68 -4.54
CA ASN A 41 -9.17 6.28 -3.63
C ASN A 41 -8.84 7.74 -3.27
N MET A 42 -7.56 8.10 -3.26
CA MET A 42 -7.12 9.48 -3.01
C MET A 42 -7.36 10.41 -4.21
N ASN A 43 -7.68 9.88 -5.40
CA ASN A 43 -7.90 10.65 -6.63
C ASN A 43 -6.73 11.58 -7.00
N VAL A 44 -5.48 11.17 -6.71
CA VAL A 44 -4.26 11.99 -6.88
C VAL A 44 -3.58 11.82 -8.24
N ASP A 45 -4.18 11.09 -9.17
CA ASP A 45 -3.58 10.83 -10.49
C ASP A 45 -3.25 12.11 -11.27
N HIS A 46 -4.08 13.16 -11.13
CA HIS A 46 -3.83 14.47 -11.73
C HIS A 46 -2.57 15.15 -11.20
N LEU A 47 -2.23 14.95 -9.93
CA LEU A 47 -0.99 15.46 -9.33
C LEU A 47 0.22 14.67 -9.84
N LEU A 48 0.07 13.35 -9.98
CA LEU A 48 1.15 12.45 -10.40
C LEU A 48 1.52 12.60 -11.88
N ILE A 49 0.60 13.06 -12.72
CA ILE A 49 0.85 13.35 -14.14
C ILE A 49 1.75 14.56 -14.33
N ALA A 50 1.56 15.61 -13.51
CA ALA A 50 2.26 16.88 -13.67
C ALA A 50 3.54 16.98 -12.81
N ALA A 51 3.71 16.08 -11.84
CA ALA A 51 4.80 16.12 -10.87
C ALA A 51 6.16 15.74 -11.48
N SER A 52 7.20 16.46 -11.08
CA SER A 52 8.61 16.09 -11.27
C SER A 52 9.01 14.89 -10.40
N ALA A 53 10.15 14.26 -10.73
CA ALA A 53 10.67 13.12 -9.97
C ALA A 53 11.03 13.46 -8.50
N GLN A 54 11.29 14.73 -8.16
CA GLN A 54 11.50 15.15 -6.78
C GLN A 54 10.18 15.31 -6.03
N GLU A 55 9.18 15.89 -6.68
CA GLU A 55 7.83 16.06 -6.11
C GLU A 55 7.15 14.71 -5.86
N VAL A 56 7.30 13.74 -6.77
CA VAL A 56 6.79 12.38 -6.57
C VAL A 56 7.34 11.74 -5.30
N ARG A 57 8.62 11.97 -4.98
CA ARG A 57 9.24 11.46 -3.74
C ARG A 57 8.67 12.13 -2.50
N GLN A 58 8.54 13.45 -2.52
CA GLN A 58 7.94 14.21 -1.43
C GLN A 58 6.47 13.82 -1.21
N MET A 59 5.72 13.53 -2.28
CA MET A 59 4.35 13.03 -2.22
C MET A 59 4.29 11.64 -1.61
N ALA A 60 5.19 10.75 -2.02
CA ALA A 60 5.30 9.40 -1.45
C ALA A 60 5.54 9.43 0.06
N ASP A 61 6.49 10.26 0.52
CA ASP A 61 6.78 10.46 1.93
C ASP A 61 5.58 11.04 2.68
N ARG A 62 4.92 12.07 2.11
CA ARG A 62 3.73 12.70 2.69
C ARG A 62 2.56 11.72 2.85
N TRP A 63 2.38 10.81 1.91
CA TRP A 63 1.28 9.84 1.93
C TRP A 63 1.64 8.55 2.67
N GLY A 64 2.89 8.38 3.10
CA GLY A 64 3.38 7.16 3.72
C GLY A 64 3.35 5.95 2.78
N ILE A 65 3.50 6.18 1.47
CA ILE A 65 3.45 5.15 0.45
C ILE A 65 4.87 4.91 -0.08
N PRO A 66 5.30 3.65 -0.29
CA PRO A 66 6.61 3.38 -0.87
C PRO A 66 6.80 4.10 -2.21
N VAL A 67 7.91 4.84 -2.33
CA VAL A 67 8.25 5.66 -3.50
C VAL A 67 8.14 4.89 -4.82
N ALA A 68 8.61 3.64 -4.86
CA ALA A 68 8.59 2.80 -6.06
C ALA A 68 7.16 2.56 -6.58
N ILE A 69 6.15 2.53 -5.70
CA ILE A 69 4.75 2.35 -6.09
C ILE A 69 4.20 3.64 -6.71
N VAL A 70 4.50 4.79 -6.09
CA VAL A 70 4.05 6.11 -6.58
C VAL A 70 4.74 6.44 -7.92
N GLU A 71 6.04 6.17 -8.05
CA GLU A 71 6.80 6.32 -9.30
C GLU A 71 6.25 5.43 -10.42
N ARG A 72 5.94 4.16 -10.11
CA ARG A 72 5.33 3.25 -11.08
C ARG A 72 3.98 3.77 -11.57
N ARG A 73 3.16 4.33 -10.67
CA ARG A 73 1.86 4.93 -11.05
C ARG A 73 2.05 6.16 -11.92
N SER A 74 2.93 7.09 -11.54
CA SER A 74 3.24 8.30 -12.32
C SER A 74 3.71 7.94 -13.74
N ARG A 75 4.63 6.97 -13.89
CA ARG A 75 5.08 6.49 -15.20
C ARG A 75 3.95 5.86 -16.03
N ALA A 76 3.10 5.05 -15.41
CA ALA A 76 1.96 4.45 -16.10
C ALA A 76 0.99 5.51 -16.64
N LEU A 77 0.74 6.57 -15.86
CA LEU A 77 -0.10 7.69 -16.27
C LEU A 77 0.52 8.49 -17.42
N ALA A 78 1.84 8.76 -17.36
CA ALA A 78 2.56 9.45 -18.43
C ALA A 78 2.51 8.66 -19.76
N ASN A 79 2.74 7.35 -19.70
CA ASN A 79 2.64 6.49 -20.88
C ASN A 79 1.23 6.45 -21.44
N HIS A 80 0.20 6.35 -20.58
CA HIS A 80 -1.18 6.37 -21.03
C HIS A 80 -1.54 7.69 -21.73
N ALA A 81 -1.12 8.83 -21.17
CA ALA A 81 -1.29 10.13 -21.80
C ALA A 81 -0.58 10.22 -23.16
N ALA A 82 0.64 9.69 -23.28
CA ALA A 82 1.37 9.64 -24.54
C ALA A 82 0.63 8.81 -25.60
N HIS A 83 0.07 7.67 -25.24
CA HIS A 83 -0.74 6.84 -26.15
C HIS A 83 -1.99 7.58 -26.63
N LEU A 84 -2.73 8.23 -25.73
CA LEU A 84 -3.91 9.01 -26.11
C LEU A 84 -3.59 10.17 -27.08
N ILE A 85 -2.41 10.78 -26.94
CA ILE A 85 -1.95 11.82 -27.88
C ILE A 85 -1.59 11.22 -29.24
N ALA A 86 -0.96 10.04 -29.25
CA ALA A 86 -0.58 9.34 -30.47
C ALA A 86 -1.82 8.90 -31.28
N ASP A 87 -2.80 8.28 -30.62
CA ASP A 87 -4.04 7.78 -31.24
C ASP A 87 -4.90 8.92 -31.82
N ARG A 88 -4.76 10.14 -31.29
CA ARG A 88 -5.51 11.32 -31.78
C ARG A 88 -4.84 12.00 -32.98
N LYS A 89 -3.59 11.66 -33.29
CA LYS A 89 -2.81 12.24 -34.40
C LYS A 89 -2.71 11.33 -35.61
N GLY A 90 -3.04 10.04 -35.47
CA GLY A 90 -3.18 9.08 -36.58
C GLY A 90 -4.57 9.12 -37.18
#